data_AF-A0A2N3WFD1-F1
#
_entry.id   AF-A0A2N3WFD1-F1
#
_cell.length_a   1.000
_cell.length_b   1.000
_cell.length_c   1.000
_cell.angle_alpha   90.00
_cell.angle_beta   90.00
_cell.angle_gamma   90.00
#
_symmetry.space_group_name_H-M   'P 1'
#
loop_
_entity.id
_entity.type
_entity.pdbx_description
1 polymer ?
#
loop_
_entity_poly.entity_id
_entity_poly.type
_entity_poly.pdbx_seq_one_letter_code
_entity_poly.pdbx_strand_id
1 'polypeptide(L)' 'MSEFVTVLRGRVQGAQQKLATAREAGHDYEIYLHIARIKDLLDLAERHGIDTTDWIDPAELTTTEARG' A
#
# COMPACT_ATOMS: atom_id res chain seq x y z
N MET A 1 -10.32 16.26 -10.48
CA MET A 1 -9.73 14.98 -10.04
C MET A 1 -10.55 13.87 -10.69
N SER A 2 -9.94 12.97 -11.47
CA SER A 2 -10.69 11.92 -12.16
C SER A 2 -11.24 10.91 -11.17
N GLU A 3 -12.45 10.38 -11.43
CA GLU A 3 -13.09 9.34 -10.59
C GLU A 3 -12.16 8.14 -10.36
N PHE A 4 -11.37 7.79 -11.37
CA PHE A 4 -10.30 6.79 -11.29
C PHE A 4 -9.31 7.05 -10.15
N VAL A 5 -8.82 8.29 -10.02
CA VAL A 5 -7.86 8.68 -8.98
C VAL A 5 -8.49 8.54 -7.60
N THR A 6 -9.74 8.97 -7.45
CA THR A 6 -10.48 8.87 -6.19
C THR A 6 -10.67 7.42 -5.76
N VAL A 7 -11.06 6.55 -6.69
CA VAL A 7 -11.25 5.12 -6.43
C VAL A 7 -9.90 4.45 -6.12
N LEU A 8 -8.85 4.78 -6.87
CA LEU A 8 -7.53 4.21 -6.66
C LEU A 8 -6.97 4.61 -5.30
N ARG A 9 -7.06 5.89 -4.93
CA ARG A 9 -6.66 6.40 -3.62
C ARG A 9 -7.43 5.70 -2.49
N GLY A 10 -8.74 5.53 -2.63
CA GLY A 10 -9.54 4.79 -1.65
C GLY A 10 -9.11 3.33 -1.48
N ARG A 11 -8.72 2.66 -2.57
CA ARG A 11 -8.18 1.29 -2.52
C ARG A 11 -6.82 1.22 -1.83
N VAL A 12 -5.94 2.19 -2.11
CA VAL A 12 -4.62 2.29 -1.47
C VAL A 12 -4.79 2.52 0.04
N GLN A 13 -5.62 3.50 0.43
CA GLN A 13 -5.91 3.77 1.85
C GLN A 13 -6.52 2.57 2.57
N GLY A 14 -7.46 1.86 1.93
CA GLY A 14 -8.04 0.64 2.50
C GLY A 14 -7.02 -0.50 2.68
N ALA A 15 -6.05 -0.61 1.77
CA ALA A 15 -4.97 -1.58 1.91
C ALA A 15 -3.96 -1.18 3.00
N GLN A 16 -3.67 0.12 3.17
CA GLN A 16 -2.84 0.63 4.27
C GLN A 16 -3.47 0.38 5.64
N GLN A 17 -4.78 0.61 5.78
CA GLN A 17 -5.48 0.31 7.05
C GLN A 17 -5.38 -1.18 7.41
N LYS A 18 -5.55 -2.07 6.43
CA LYS A 18 -5.40 -3.51 6.65
C LYS A 18 -3.96 -3.91 6.95
N LEU A 19 -2.99 -3.28 6.30
CA LEU A 19 -1.57 -3.45 6.59
C LEU A 19 -1.24 -3.06 8.03
N ALA A 20 -1.76 -1.92 8.51
CA ALA A 20 -1.59 -1.49 9.89
C ALA A 20 -2.16 -2.52 10.86
N THR A 21 -3.40 -2.99 10.63
CA THR A 21 -4.01 -4.05 11.45
C THR A 21 -3.21 -5.35 11.42
N ALA A 22 -2.70 -5.77 10.26
CA ALA A 22 -1.86 -6.96 10.13
C ALA A 22 -0.52 -6.83 10.86
N ARG A 23 0.07 -5.62 10.87
CA ARG A 23 1.28 -5.29 11.64
C ARG A 23 1.03 -5.34 13.14
N GLU A 24 -0.07 -4.75 13.60
CA GLU A 24 -0.48 -4.81 15.01
C GLU A 24 -0.77 -6.25 15.48
N ALA A 25 -1.33 -7.08 14.58
CA ALA A 25 -1.58 -8.49 14.86
C ALA A 25 -0.33 -9.39 14.74
N GLY A 26 0.77 -8.89 14.16
CA GLY A 26 1.98 -9.67 13.92
C GLY A 26 1.80 -10.76 12.84
N HIS A 27 0.92 -10.54 11.87
CA HIS A 27 0.63 -11.51 10.81
C HIS A 27 1.54 -11.27 9.60
N ASP A 28 2.79 -11.75 9.66
CA ASP A 28 3.82 -11.52 8.63
C ASP A 28 3.36 -11.83 7.19
N TYR A 29 2.57 -12.90 7.02
CA TYR A 29 2.02 -13.26 5.72
C TYR A 29 1.00 -12.24 5.19
N GLU A 30 0.11 -11.74 6.04
CA GLU A 30 -0.88 -10.73 5.66
C GLU A 30 -0.22 -9.37 5.41
N ILE A 31 0.82 -9.04 6.19
CA ILE A 31 1.66 -7.86 5.97
C ILE A 31 2.26 -7.91 4.56
N TYR A 32 2.88 -9.04 4.18
CA TYR A 32 3.45 -9.22 2.85
C TYR A 32 2.40 -9.09 1.75
N LEU A 33 1.24 -9.72 1.91
CA LEU A 33 0.13 -9.63 0.96
C LEU A 33 -0.37 -8.20 0.77
N HIS A 34 -0.54 -7.46 1.87
CA HIS A 34 -1.01 -6.08 1.80
C HIS A 34 0.04 -5.15 1.18
N ILE A 35 1.32 -5.34 1.48
CA ILE A 35 2.41 -4.60 0.82
C ILE A 35 2.43 -4.87 -0.69
N ALA A 36 2.35 -6.15 -1.10
CA ALA A 36 2.31 -6.52 -2.52
C ALA A 36 1.09 -5.90 -3.22
N ARG A 37 -0.07 -5.91 -2.56
CA ARG A 37 -1.30 -5.30 -3.07
C ARG A 37 -1.16 -3.80 -3.25
N ILE A 38 -0.52 -3.11 -2.31
CA ILE A 38 -0.30 -1.66 -2.43
C ILE A 38 0.65 -1.36 -3.58
N LYS A 39 1.76 -2.09 -3.72
CA LYS A 39 2.71 -1.93 -4.84
C LYS A 39 2.03 -2.08 -6.20
N ASP A 40 1.14 -3.07 -6.35
CA ASP A 40 0.36 -3.28 -7.59
C ASP A 40 -0.55 -2.08 -7.91
N LEU A 41 -1.20 -1.49 -6.90
CA LEU A 41 -2.04 -0.30 -7.08
C LEU A 41 -1.22 0.95 -7.44
N LEU A 42 -0.02 1.09 -6.89
CA LEU A 42 0.90 2.19 -7.20
C LEU A 42 1.47 2.05 -8.62
N ASP A 43 1.87 0.84 -9.03
CA ASP A 43 2.31 0.54 -10.39
C ASP A 43 1.21 0.87 -11.41
N LEU A 44 -0.04 0.53 -11.08
CA LEU A 44 -1.20 0.93 -11.89
C LEU A 44 -1.31 2.46 -11.98
N ALA A 45 -1.15 3.18 -10.86
CA ALA A 45 -1.20 4.63 -10.85
C ALA A 45 -0.11 5.25 -11.74
N GLU A 46 1.13 4.75 -11.64
CA GLU A 46 2.28 5.19 -12.41
C GLU A 46 2.06 5.00 -13.93
N ARG A 47 1.52 3.84 -14.34
CA ARG A 47 1.13 3.58 -15.74
C ARG A 47 0.10 4.57 -16.28
N HIS A 48 -0.73 5.12 -15.40
CA HIS A 48 -1.72 6.14 -15.73
C HIS A 48 -1.16 7.58 -15.58
N GLY A 49 0.12 7.75 -15.26
CA GLY A 49 0.78 9.04 -15.09
C GLY A 49 0.36 9.79 -13.83
N ILE A 50 -0.09 9.06 -12.80
CA ILE A 50 -0.52 9.63 -11.52
C ILE A 50 0.66 9.61 -10.56
N ASP A 51 1.00 10.78 -10.01
CA ASP A 51 1.95 10.86 -8.90
C ASP A 51 1.30 10.31 -7.62
N THR A 52 1.92 9.26 -7.07
CA THR A 52 1.49 8.62 -5.81
C THR A 52 2.47 8.86 -4.67
N THR A 53 3.42 9.78 -4.85
CA THR A 53 4.47 10.07 -3.86
C THR A 53 3.89 10.54 -2.53
N ASP A 54 2.76 11.25 -2.56
CA ASP A 54 2.03 11.73 -1.38
C ASP A 54 1.03 10.69 -0.81
N TRP A 55 0.84 9.54 -1.47
CA TRP A 55 -0.20 8.59 -1.07
C TRP A 55 0.28 7.59 -0.03
N ILE A 56 1.58 7.30 -0.02
CA ILE A 56 2.16 6.33 0.90
C ILE A 56 3.55 6.78 1.34
N ASP A 57 3.86 6.56 2.61
CA ASP A 57 5.22 6.65 3.08
C ASP A 57 6.01 5.40 2.64
N PRO A 58 7.18 5.52 1.99
CA PRO A 58 7.94 4.37 1.53
C PRO A 58 8.36 3.42 2.67
N ALA A 59 8.41 3.87 3.93
CA ALA A 59 8.62 2.99 5.08
C ALA A 59 7.46 2.02 5.32
N GLU A 60 6.24 2.36 4.91
CA GLU A 60 5.07 1.47 4.95
C GLU A 60 5.23 0.27 4.01
N LEU A 61 5.97 0.44 2.91
CA LEU A 61 6.24 -0.61 1.93
C LEU A 61 7.41 -1.51 2.30
N THR A 62 8.09 -1.18 3.41
CA THR A 62 9.14 -2.01 3.97
C THR A 62 8.48 -3.09 4.82
N THR A 63 8.63 -4.34 4.38
CA THR A 63 8.43 -5.49 5.26
C THR A 63 9.61 -5.45 6.22
N THR A 64 9.38 -5.14 7.50
CA THR A 64 10.44 -5.25 8.51
C THR A 64 10.83 -6.72 8.58
N GLU A 65 11.76 -7.15 7.72
CA GLU A 65 12.59 -8.31 7.98
C GLU A 65 13.52 -7.89 9.12
N ALA A 66 13.01 -7.92 10.35
CA ALA A 66 13.87 -8.03 11.51
C ALA A 66 14.50 -9.43 11.46
N ARG A 67 15.53 -9.59 10.61
CA ARG A 67 16.55 -10.61 10.84
C ARG A 67 17.35 -10.16 12.06
N GLY A 68 16.84 -10.51 13.24
CA GLY A 68 17.60 -10.58 14.49
C GLY A 68 17.90 -12.03 14.80
#